data_AF-A0A3E2H295-F1
#
_entry.id   AF-A0A3E2H295-F1
#
_cell.length_a   1.000
_cell.length_b   1.000
_cell.length_c   1.000
_cell.angle_alpha   90.00
_cell.angle_beta   90.00
_cell.angle_gamma   90.00
#
_symmetry.space_group_name_H-M   'P 1'
#
loop_
_entity.id
_entity.type
_entity.pdbx_description
1 polymer ?
#
loop_
_entity_poly.entity_id
_entity_poly.type
_entity_poly.pdbx_seq_one_letter_code
_entity_poly.pdbx_strand_id
1 'polypeptide(L)'
;MTAADYVKVLRSLLANDGKILKPATVHDMFEHHLSPEATEGHKAALATPMGIFFRVGTASDTKVGHGLGGLLTLQDVDDWYGDRTLTWGGGLTFSWFIDRKNDLCGVGAIQASLPVDGSVVDTLKQTFRHDVYRKRAEWKKEQAL
;
A
#
# COMPACT_ATOMS: atom_id res chain seq x y z
N MET A 1 -7.35 6.04 -16.75
CA MET A 1 -8.19 6.07 -15.53
C MET A 1 -7.75 7.26 -14.69
N THR A 2 -8.68 8.04 -14.13
CA THR A 2 -8.33 9.19 -13.27
C THR A 2 -8.02 8.74 -11.83
N ALA A 3 -7.27 9.54 -11.06
CA ALA A 3 -7.01 9.24 -9.65
C ALA A 3 -8.31 9.17 -8.83
N ALA A 4 -9.27 10.06 -9.13
CA ALA A 4 -10.58 10.08 -8.48
C ALA A 4 -11.42 8.82 -8.77
N ASP A 5 -11.29 8.22 -9.95
CA ASP A 5 -11.95 6.96 -10.25
C ASP A 5 -11.22 5.77 -9.63
N TYR A 6 -9.88 5.78 -9.60
CA TYR A 6 -9.09 4.73 -8.96
C TYR A 6 -9.40 4.62 -7.47
N VAL A 7 -9.43 5.75 -6.75
CA VAL A 7 -9.70 5.75 -5.31
C VAL A 7 -11.12 5.27 -4.98
N LYS A 8 -12.10 5.36 -5.90
CA LYS A 8 -13.43 4.75 -5.70
C LYS A 8 -13.34 3.22 -5.60
N VAL A 9 -12.47 2.60 -6.41
CA VAL A 9 -12.21 1.15 -6.34
C VAL A 9 -11.57 0.81 -5.00
N LEU A 10 -10.49 1.53 -4.63
CA LEU A 10 -9.81 1.33 -3.35
C LEU A 10 -10.77 1.49 -2.16
N ARG A 11 -11.64 2.51 -2.20
CA ARG A 11 -12.62 2.78 -1.16
C ARG A 11 -13.70 1.70 -1.07
N SER A 12 -14.19 1.17 -2.20
CA SER A 12 -15.17 0.08 -2.19
C SER A 12 -14.59 -1.18 -1.55
N LEU A 13 -13.32 -1.49 -1.82
CA LEU A 13 -12.59 -2.59 -1.17
C LEU A 13 -12.33 -2.31 0.31
N LEU A 14 -11.91 -1.08 0.68
CA LEU A 14 -11.70 -0.66 2.07
C LEU A 14 -12.98 -0.80 2.89
N ALA A 15 -14.08 -0.25 2.40
CA ALA A 15 -15.39 -0.28 3.05
C ALA A 15 -16.03 -1.67 3.01
N ASN A 16 -15.49 -2.57 2.17
CA ASN A 16 -16.02 -3.89 1.91
C ASN A 16 -17.53 -3.88 1.59
N ASP A 17 -17.95 -2.94 0.73
CA ASP A 17 -19.35 -2.54 0.57
C ASP A 17 -20.16 -3.41 -0.40
N GLY A 18 -19.57 -4.50 -0.90
CA GLY A 18 -20.25 -5.45 -1.79
C GLY A 18 -20.46 -4.97 -3.22
N LYS A 19 -20.01 -3.76 -3.59
CA LYS A 19 -20.27 -3.20 -4.93
C LYS A 19 -19.49 -3.87 -6.05
N ILE A 20 -18.27 -4.32 -5.77
CA ILE A 20 -17.37 -4.92 -6.77
C ILE A 20 -17.24 -6.43 -6.55
N LEU A 21 -17.09 -6.86 -5.30
CA LEU A 21 -16.90 -8.25 -4.91
C LEU A 21 -17.74 -8.57 -3.67
N LYS A 22 -18.03 -9.85 -3.45
CA LYS A 22 -18.67 -10.30 -2.21
C LYS A 22 -17.74 -10.02 -1.01
N PRO A 23 -18.28 -9.71 0.18
CA PRO A 23 -17.44 -9.37 1.32
C PRO A 23 -16.41 -10.41 1.74
N ALA A 24 -16.75 -11.70 1.62
CA ALA A 24 -15.82 -12.79 1.89
C ALA A 24 -14.63 -12.81 0.91
N THR A 25 -14.85 -12.47 -0.36
CA THR A 25 -13.79 -12.39 -1.36
C THR A 25 -12.86 -11.21 -1.07
N VAL A 26 -13.41 -10.06 -0.70
CA VAL A 26 -12.58 -8.91 -0.26
C VAL A 26 -11.82 -9.26 1.01
N HIS A 27 -12.40 -10.02 1.94
CA HIS A 27 -11.65 -10.47 3.13
C HIS A 27 -10.41 -11.29 2.73
N ASP A 28 -10.60 -12.27 1.85
CA ASP A 28 -9.55 -13.15 1.34
C ASP A 28 -8.43 -12.41 0.59
N MET A 29 -8.71 -11.28 -0.08
CA MET A 29 -7.68 -10.49 -0.76
C MET A 29 -6.54 -10.02 0.16
N PHE A 30 -6.84 -9.82 1.45
CA PHE A 30 -5.91 -9.33 2.47
C PHE A 30 -5.35 -10.47 3.33
N GLU A 31 -5.48 -11.72 2.86
CA GLU A 31 -4.79 -12.87 3.40
C GLU A 31 -3.42 -13.09 2.77
N HIS A 32 -2.52 -13.75 3.50
CA HIS A 32 -1.24 -14.16 2.93
C HIS A 32 -1.42 -15.41 2.07
N HIS A 33 -1.23 -15.28 0.76
CA HIS A 33 -1.53 -16.34 -0.21
C HIS A 33 -0.30 -17.08 -0.77
N LEU A 34 0.89 -16.83 -0.24
CA LEU A 34 2.07 -17.59 -0.64
C LEU A 34 2.18 -18.86 0.21
N SER A 35 2.54 -19.97 -0.44
CA SER A 35 2.96 -21.17 0.28
C SER A 35 4.24 -20.89 1.08
N PRO A 36 4.62 -21.73 2.06
CA PRO A 36 5.88 -21.55 2.77
C PRO A 36 7.10 -21.46 1.85
N GLU A 37 7.16 -22.31 0.82
CA GLU A 37 8.24 -22.28 -0.19
C GLU A 37 8.24 -20.97 -0.99
N ALA A 38 7.07 -20.55 -1.50
CA ALA A 38 6.94 -19.30 -2.24
C ALA A 38 7.23 -18.06 -1.36
N THR A 39 6.96 -18.15 -0.06
CA THR A 39 7.26 -17.10 0.93
C THR A 39 8.77 -16.91 1.05
N GLU A 40 9.55 -17.99 1.12
CA GLU A 40 11.01 -17.88 1.13
C GLU A 40 11.56 -17.33 -0.19
N GLY A 41 11.01 -17.75 -1.33
CA GLY A 41 11.34 -17.16 -2.64
C GLY A 41 11.04 -15.66 -2.70
N HIS A 42 9.90 -15.23 -2.16
CA HIS A 42 9.53 -13.81 -2.07
C HIS A 42 10.49 -13.02 -1.17
N LYS A 43 10.84 -13.53 0.01
CA LYS A 43 11.84 -12.91 0.90
C LYS A 43 13.19 -12.78 0.22
N ALA A 44 13.62 -13.80 -0.51
CA ALA A 44 14.88 -13.75 -1.27
C ALA A 44 14.83 -12.65 -2.34
N ALA A 45 13.73 -12.53 -3.08
CA ALA A 45 13.55 -11.45 -4.06
C ALA A 45 13.61 -10.05 -3.42
N LEU A 46 12.97 -9.87 -2.26
CA LEU A 46 12.96 -8.62 -1.49
C LEU A 46 14.34 -8.24 -0.90
N ALA A 47 15.27 -9.19 -0.80
CA ALA A 47 16.62 -8.98 -0.29
C ALA A 47 17.63 -8.63 -1.41
N THR A 48 17.26 -8.76 -2.68
CA THR A 48 18.11 -8.38 -3.81
C THR A 48 18.23 -6.85 -3.95
N PRO A 49 19.16 -6.31 -4.76
CA PRO A 49 19.20 -4.89 -5.08
C PRO A 49 17.90 -4.37 -5.73
N MET A 50 17.13 -5.23 -6.40
CA MET A 50 15.82 -4.89 -6.95
C MET A 50 14.70 -4.88 -5.90
N GLY A 51 14.98 -5.36 -4.68
CA GLY A 51 14.03 -5.44 -3.57
C GLY A 51 13.42 -4.10 -3.20
N ILE A 52 14.10 -2.98 -3.46
CA ILE A 52 13.56 -1.63 -3.25
C ILE A 52 12.25 -1.41 -4.03
N PHE A 53 12.11 -1.99 -5.23
CA PHE A 53 10.91 -1.88 -6.05
C PHE A 53 9.81 -2.80 -5.53
N PHE A 54 10.17 -4.01 -5.11
CA PHE A 54 9.22 -5.01 -4.62
C PHE A 54 8.67 -4.70 -3.22
N ARG A 55 9.41 -3.93 -2.40
CA ARG A 55 8.99 -3.51 -1.06
C ARG A 55 7.98 -2.38 -1.03
N VAL A 56 7.74 -1.70 -2.15
CA VAL A 56 6.75 -0.61 -2.25
C VAL A 56 6.92 0.45 -1.15
N GLY A 57 8.17 0.72 -0.74
CA GLY A 57 8.52 1.68 0.31
C GLY A 57 8.44 1.18 1.76
N THR A 58 8.04 -0.07 2.01
CA THR A 58 8.14 -0.67 3.34
C THR A 58 9.60 -0.85 3.75
N ALA A 59 9.89 -0.73 5.04
CA ALA A 59 11.24 -0.92 5.57
C ALA A 59 11.72 -2.37 5.38
N SER A 60 13.03 -2.57 5.37
CA SER A 60 13.63 -3.88 5.08
C SER A 60 13.30 -4.95 6.13
N ASP A 61 13.08 -4.53 7.38
CA ASP A 61 12.74 -5.33 8.55
C ASP A 61 11.23 -5.54 8.74
N THR A 62 10.38 -4.83 8.00
CA THR A 62 8.92 -5.02 8.05
C THR A 62 8.57 -6.41 7.52
N LYS A 63 7.88 -7.22 8.33
CA LYS A 63 7.34 -8.51 7.88
C LYS A 63 6.25 -8.29 6.84
N VAL A 64 6.46 -8.86 5.66
CA VAL A 64 5.56 -8.73 4.52
C VAL A 64 5.33 -10.09 3.87
N GLY A 65 4.14 -10.25 3.30
CA GLY A 65 3.75 -11.33 2.42
C GLY A 65 3.23 -10.76 1.11
N HIS A 66 2.47 -11.58 0.37
CA HIS A 66 1.74 -11.15 -0.81
C HIS A 66 0.29 -11.61 -0.69
N GLY A 67 -0.65 -10.68 -0.88
CA GLY A 67 -2.08 -10.95 -0.93
C GLY A 67 -2.59 -11.00 -2.37
N LEU A 68 -3.90 -11.03 -2.55
CA LEU A 68 -4.52 -11.01 -3.89
C LEU A 68 -4.61 -9.55 -4.38
N GLY A 69 -3.50 -9.02 -4.88
CA GLY A 69 -3.44 -7.70 -5.49
C GLY A 69 -2.11 -6.95 -5.29
N GLY A 70 -1.29 -7.37 -4.32
CA GLY A 70 0.00 -6.73 -4.06
C GLY A 70 0.68 -7.20 -2.78
N LEU A 71 1.68 -6.43 -2.37
CA LEU A 71 2.41 -6.62 -1.12
C LEU A 71 1.45 -6.45 0.07
N LEU A 72 1.57 -7.32 1.06
CA LEU A 72 0.72 -7.33 2.25
C LEU A 72 1.58 -7.21 3.51
N THR A 73 1.35 -6.21 4.36
CA THR A 73 2.01 -6.15 5.68
C THR A 73 1.48 -7.28 6.58
N LEU A 74 2.39 -7.89 7.35
CA LEU A 74 2.08 -8.98 8.31
C LEU A 74 2.40 -8.56 9.75
N GLN A 75 2.48 -7.26 9.97
CA GLN A 75 2.67 -6.60 11.26
C GLN A 75 2.21 -5.15 11.15
N ASP A 76 1.94 -4.54 12.30
CA ASP A 76 1.79 -3.10 12.39
C ASP A 76 3.14 -2.38 12.19
N VAL A 77 3.06 -1.18 11.66
CA VAL A 77 4.14 -0.18 11.68
C VAL A 77 3.61 1.06 12.37
N ASP A 78 4.26 1.46 13.46
CA ASP A 78 3.85 2.61 14.26
C ASP A 78 3.70 3.87 13.40
N ASP A 79 2.62 4.62 13.64
CA ASP A 79 2.24 5.85 12.93
C ASP A 79 2.07 5.71 11.40
N TRP A 80 2.00 4.47 10.88
CA TRP A 80 1.88 4.21 9.45
C TRP A 80 0.96 3.01 9.16
N TYR A 81 1.37 2.14 8.23
CA TYR A 81 0.58 0.99 7.80
C TYR A 81 0.28 0.03 8.95
N GLY A 82 -0.99 -0.28 9.12
CA GLY A 82 -1.44 -1.34 10.02
C GLY A 82 -1.14 -2.72 9.45
N ASP A 83 -1.29 -3.75 10.29
CA ASP A 83 -1.32 -5.14 9.86
C ASP A 83 -2.37 -5.36 8.76
N ARG A 84 -2.03 -6.20 7.79
CA ARG A 84 -2.83 -6.49 6.59
C ARG A 84 -3.15 -5.26 5.74
N THR A 85 -2.23 -4.31 5.64
CA THR A 85 -2.28 -3.26 4.61
C THR A 85 -1.86 -3.85 3.27
N LEU A 86 -2.71 -3.72 2.24
CA LEU A 86 -2.42 -4.16 0.88
C LEU A 86 -1.92 -2.96 0.05
N THR A 87 -0.77 -3.09 -0.60
CA THR A 87 -0.15 -1.97 -1.34
C THR A 87 0.57 -2.45 -2.59
N TRP A 88 0.55 -1.60 -3.63
CA TRP A 88 1.36 -1.78 -4.83
C TRP A 88 1.62 -0.43 -5.51
N GLY A 89 2.09 -0.48 -6.75
CA GLY A 89 2.36 0.70 -7.57
C GLY A 89 2.35 0.42 -9.06
N GLY A 90 2.77 1.41 -9.83
CA GLY A 90 2.82 1.37 -11.29
C GLY A 90 3.99 2.21 -11.81
N GLY A 91 4.86 1.58 -12.59
CA GLY A 91 6.12 2.21 -12.98
C GLY A 91 6.89 2.74 -11.76
N LEU A 92 7.56 3.88 -11.91
CA LEU A 92 8.30 4.52 -10.82
C LEU A 92 7.50 5.58 -10.06
N THR A 93 6.39 6.07 -10.61
CA THR A 93 5.74 7.31 -10.17
C THR A 93 4.37 7.14 -9.53
N PHE A 94 3.81 5.92 -9.54
CA PHE A 94 2.48 5.63 -9.01
C PHE A 94 2.54 4.65 -7.84
N SER A 95 1.79 4.92 -6.77
CA SER A 95 1.64 4.02 -5.62
C SER A 95 0.24 4.13 -5.02
N TRP A 96 -0.27 3.03 -4.48
CA TRP A 96 -1.54 2.99 -3.76
C TRP A 96 -1.46 2.06 -2.56
N PHE A 97 -2.36 2.25 -1.60
CA PHE A 97 -2.51 1.34 -0.46
C PHE A 97 -3.98 1.29 0.00
N ILE A 98 -4.33 0.18 0.65
CA ILE A 98 -5.57 -0.02 1.38
C ILE A 98 -5.22 -0.56 2.76
N ASP A 99 -5.42 0.24 3.79
CA ASP A 99 -5.19 -0.08 5.19
C ASP A 99 -6.54 -0.15 5.90
N ARG A 100 -7.04 -1.38 6.04
CA ARG A 100 -8.35 -1.61 6.67
C ARG A 100 -8.31 -1.39 8.18
N LYS A 101 -7.17 -1.63 8.82
CA LYS A 101 -7.02 -1.50 10.27
C LYS A 101 -7.10 -0.03 10.70
N ASN A 102 -6.47 0.86 9.94
CA ASN A 102 -6.49 2.29 10.20
C ASN A 102 -7.62 3.05 9.46
N ASP A 103 -8.49 2.33 8.75
CA ASP A 103 -9.59 2.87 7.95
C ASP A 103 -9.12 3.94 6.95
N LEU A 104 -8.07 3.65 6.19
CA LEU A 104 -7.47 4.59 5.24
C LEU A 104 -7.06 3.89 3.94
N CYS A 105 -7.36 4.52 2.80
CA CYS A 105 -6.79 4.12 1.52
C CYS A 105 -6.38 5.37 0.76
N GLY A 106 -5.47 5.22 -0.20
CA GLY A 106 -4.96 6.37 -0.94
C GLY A 106 -4.23 5.99 -2.21
N VAL A 107 -4.09 6.98 -3.07
CA VAL A 107 -3.32 6.89 -4.31
C VAL A 107 -2.45 8.14 -4.48
N GLY A 108 -1.18 7.93 -4.79
CA GLY A 108 -0.21 8.96 -5.12
C GLY A 108 0.29 8.74 -6.55
N ALA A 109 0.21 9.77 -7.39
CA ALA A 109 0.51 9.66 -8.83
C ALA A 109 1.34 10.86 -9.30
N ILE A 110 2.66 10.72 -9.28
CA ILE A 110 3.58 11.79 -9.68
C ILE A 110 3.60 11.91 -11.21
N GLN A 111 3.38 13.13 -11.70
CA GLN A 111 3.50 13.45 -13.13
C GLN A 111 4.90 13.99 -13.40
N ALA A 112 5.85 13.07 -13.62
CA ALA A 112 7.25 13.40 -13.82
C ALA A 112 7.53 13.91 -15.25
N SER A 113 8.45 14.87 -15.39
CA SER A 113 9.05 15.22 -16.68
C SER A 113 10.11 14.19 -17.09
N LEU A 114 10.44 14.15 -18.38
CA LEU A 114 11.54 13.34 -18.90
C LEU A 114 12.85 14.15 -18.91
N PRO A 115 14.00 13.51 -18.60
CA PRO A 115 14.14 12.14 -18.10
C PRO A 115 13.65 12.00 -16.65
N VAL A 116 13.04 10.86 -16.32
CA VAL A 116 12.52 10.60 -14.96
C VAL A 116 13.69 10.40 -14.00
N ASP A 117 13.78 11.23 -12.96
CA ASP A 117 14.68 11.01 -11.83
C ASP A 117 14.07 10.00 -10.85
N GLY A 118 14.62 8.78 -10.85
CA GLY A 118 14.15 7.68 -10.01
C GLY A 118 14.22 7.97 -8.50
N SER A 119 15.25 8.69 -8.05
CA SER A 119 15.47 8.99 -6.63
C SER A 119 14.47 10.02 -6.10
N VAL A 120 14.19 11.04 -6.92
CA VAL A 120 13.21 12.08 -6.58
C VAL A 120 11.81 11.50 -6.54
N VAL A 121 11.41 10.72 -7.55
CA VAL A 121 10.06 10.14 -7.57
C VAL A 121 9.86 9.12 -6.44
N ASP A 122 10.91 8.41 -6.03
CA ASP A 122 10.83 7.53 -4.86
C ASP A 122 10.62 8.31 -3.57
N THR A 123 11.40 9.38 -3.35
CA THR A 123 11.23 10.29 -2.20
C THR A 123 9.83 10.88 -2.17
N LEU A 124 9.32 11.38 -3.30
CA LEU A 124 7.98 11.95 -3.39
C LEU A 124 6.87 10.93 -3.10
N LYS A 125 7.03 9.65 -3.50
CA LYS A 125 6.10 8.58 -3.12
C LYS A 125 6.14 8.31 -1.62
N GLN A 126 7.33 8.27 -1.00
CA GLN A 126 7.45 8.10 0.45
C GLN A 126 6.81 9.27 1.20
N THR A 127 7.04 10.51 0.76
CA THR A 127 6.37 11.69 1.30
C THR A 127 4.86 11.53 1.27
N PHE A 128 4.29 11.14 0.12
CA PHE A 128 2.85 10.87 0.03
C PHE A 128 2.39 9.79 1.03
N ARG A 129 3.08 8.63 1.06
CA ARG A 129 2.69 7.47 1.88
C ARG A 129 2.68 7.77 3.37
N HIS A 130 3.59 8.61 3.87
CA HIS A 130 3.64 8.98 5.29
C HIS A 130 2.80 10.23 5.60
N ASP A 131 2.84 11.25 4.74
CA ASP A 131 2.19 12.54 5.03
C ASP A 131 0.67 12.40 5.09
N VAL A 132 0.07 11.48 4.32
CA VAL A 132 -1.38 11.20 4.39
C VAL A 132 -1.80 10.65 5.76
N TYR A 133 -0.94 9.86 6.43
CA TYR A 133 -1.18 9.37 7.79
C TYR A 133 -1.06 10.49 8.81
N ARG A 134 -0.03 11.34 8.69
CA ARG A 134 0.10 12.56 9.51
C ARG A 134 -1.14 13.44 9.41
N LYS A 135 -1.60 13.74 8.18
CA LYS A 135 -2.83 14.53 7.94
C LYS A 135 -4.07 13.85 8.53
N ARG A 136 -4.20 12.51 8.41
CA ARG A 136 -5.32 11.78 9.00
C ARG A 136 -5.31 11.87 10.53
N ALA A 137 -4.14 11.81 11.17
CA ALA A 137 -4.00 11.95 12.61
C ALA A 137 -4.36 13.37 13.09
N GLU A 138 -3.93 14.41 12.37
CA GLU A 138 -4.31 15.81 12.62
C GLU A 138 -5.82 16.00 12.51
N TRP A 139 -6.44 15.54 11.41
CA TRP A 139 -7.89 15.60 11.23
C TRP A 139 -8.66 14.88 12.35
N LYS A 140 -8.21 13.69 12.78
CA LYS A 140 -8.86 12.96 13.90
C LYS A 140 -8.84 13.76 15.21
N LYS A 141 -7.78 14.53 15.48
CA LYS A 141 -7.70 15.41 16.67
C LYS A 141 -8.71 16.55 16.58
N GLU A 142 -8.86 17.16 15.40
CA GLU A 142 -9.82 18.24 15.16
C GLU A 142 -11.28 17.77 15.33
N GLN A 143 -11.60 16.53 14.95
CA GLN A 143 -12.95 15.98 15.12
C GLN A 143 -13.29 15.57 16.58
N ALA A 144 -12.28 15.46 17.45
CA ALA A 144 -12.46 15.08 18.85
C ALA A 144 -12.63 16.30 19.78
N LEU A 145 -12.48 17.51 19.24
CA LEU A 145 -12.76 18.79 19.89
C LEU A 145 -14.22 19.19 19.67
#